data_AF-A0A417FDQ0-F1
#
_entry.id   AF-A0A417FDQ0-F1
#
_cell.length_a   1.000
_cell.length_b   1.000
_cell.length_c   1.000
_cell.angle_alpha   90.00
_cell.angle_beta   90.00
_cell.angle_gamma   90.00
#
_symmetry.space_group_name_H-M   'P 1'
#
loop_
_entity.id
_entity.type
_entity.pdbx_description
1 polymer ?
#
loop_
_entity_poly.entity_id
_entity_poly.type
_entity_poly.pdbx_seq_one_letter_code
_entity_poly.pdbx_strand_id
1 'polypeptide(L)'
;MKKFIALSLAAIMVVSVCACGSEKTKSAGKEIFSCYDLEVQNFAESFDASEIVTMIYQKNHDVSEKFILEDKKQINKLFQALCKVEVLEKTEERAADYDDIFIFTLRTAQAFTFAFNQHHLAIGNDAYYVQGDEELWKIAKEISSSENAQGEVKGQMEDYQTSEFSMKLPTGWVVNSGGDGMAFSLCAYDPQNSVNQVFVLLKAMPLMHDPNSRSYYEQSQQMYGGNYYIMADAPALENPSTENFYQIFSSYASFAEKDEPSYYGYTFPRFHDFTVMEAFESNSDMKSIAINPALLRASFTDESGRRGEGMFTADVVDFSGNLQDASWMFGFDTGYYMAYNIMAVTAEENSFIDWESILCQCLASIDFTDAFVSNAIAQSNETVANSRQLSQTLSDTSDMIMSSWETRNTSDDIIRQKQSDATLGFERIYDTEKDKIYKATNGWSDKYADDRFKLVTDDSMYTRPIDGYIDY
;
A
#
# COMPACT_ATOMS: atom_id res chain seq x y z
N MET A 1 89.22 7.86 4.96
CA MET A 1 88.86 9.28 4.87
C MET A 1 88.71 9.65 3.39
N LYS A 2 87.66 10.43 3.07
CA LYS A 2 87.45 11.35 1.91
C LYS A 2 88.55 11.33 0.83
N LYS A 3 88.32 11.44 -0.48
CA LYS A 3 87.20 11.62 -1.42
C LYS A 3 87.92 11.80 -2.79
N PHE A 4 87.19 11.64 -3.90
CA PHE A 4 87.49 12.20 -5.24
C PHE A 4 88.61 11.49 -6.07
N ILE A 5 88.57 11.31 -7.40
CA ILE A 5 87.71 11.77 -8.51
C ILE A 5 87.90 10.83 -9.73
N ALA A 6 86.78 10.57 -10.45
CA ALA A 6 86.52 10.39 -11.89
C ALA A 6 87.42 9.55 -12.84
N LEU A 7 86.76 8.73 -13.68
CA LEU A 7 86.55 8.92 -15.14
C LEU A 7 85.74 7.70 -15.68
N SER A 8 84.46 7.82 -16.03
CA SER A 8 83.85 8.15 -17.34
C SER A 8 83.97 7.09 -18.46
N LEU A 9 82.85 6.48 -18.85
CA LEU A 9 82.39 6.21 -20.23
C LEU A 9 80.93 5.71 -20.14
N ALA A 10 79.90 6.54 -20.38
CA ALA A 10 79.31 6.96 -21.65
C ALA A 10 78.19 6.01 -22.17
N ALA A 11 76.96 6.30 -21.76
CA ALA A 11 75.71 6.14 -22.53
C ALA A 11 74.52 6.65 -21.69
N ILE A 12 74.08 7.90 -21.88
CA ILE A 12 72.75 8.35 -21.43
C ILE A 12 72.14 9.25 -22.50
N MET A 13 70.91 8.92 -22.86
CA MET A 13 70.03 9.58 -23.82
C MET A 13 69.82 11.07 -23.52
N VAL A 14 69.73 11.83 -24.61
CA VAL A 14 69.30 13.23 -24.59
C VAL A 14 67.78 13.28 -24.57
N VAL A 15 67.26 13.93 -23.52
CA VAL A 15 65.87 14.41 -23.39
C VAL A 15 65.71 15.69 -24.20
N SER A 16 64.59 15.83 -24.90
CA SER A 16 64.07 17.13 -25.32
C SER A 16 62.53 17.12 -25.36
N VAL A 17 61.96 17.85 -24.39
CA VAL A 17 60.74 18.69 -24.44
C VAL A 17 59.36 18.00 -24.52
N CYS A 18 58.75 17.92 -23.33
CA CYS A 18 57.40 18.33 -22.94
C CYS A 18 56.27 18.40 -23.98
N ALA A 19 55.34 17.45 -23.86
CA ALA A 19 53.90 17.77 -23.79
C ALA A 19 53.39 17.30 -22.42
N CYS A 20 53.44 18.20 -21.43
CA CYS A 20 52.70 18.05 -20.18
C CYS A 20 51.24 18.45 -20.41
N GLY A 21 50.30 17.74 -19.79
CA GLY A 21 49.01 18.29 -19.42
C GLY A 21 47.79 17.59 -20.00
N SER A 22 47.43 16.44 -19.44
CA SER A 22 46.24 16.43 -18.60
C SER A 22 46.45 15.40 -17.48
N GLU A 23 47.05 15.84 -16.37
CA GLU A 23 46.49 15.41 -15.09
C GLU A 23 45.00 15.73 -15.21
N LYS A 24 44.15 14.71 -15.28
CA LYS A 24 42.75 14.91 -14.90
C LYS A 24 42.85 15.42 -13.47
N THR A 25 42.73 16.73 -13.32
CA THR A 25 42.41 17.36 -12.06
C THR A 25 41.27 16.52 -11.49
N LYS A 26 41.49 15.86 -10.34
CA LYS A 26 40.38 15.32 -9.56
C LYS A 26 39.42 16.49 -9.40
N SER A 27 38.29 16.45 -10.10
CA SER A 27 37.30 17.50 -9.92
C SER A 27 36.92 17.45 -8.45
N ALA A 28 36.94 18.59 -7.75
CA ALA A 28 36.45 18.63 -6.38
C ALA A 28 35.02 18.09 -6.40
N GLY A 29 34.77 17.04 -5.60
CA GLY A 29 33.45 16.43 -5.56
C GLY A 29 32.41 17.41 -5.06
N LYS A 30 31.17 17.23 -5.51
CA LYS A 30 30.02 17.99 -5.04
C LYS A 30 29.42 17.31 -3.83
N GLU A 31 28.89 18.07 -2.88
CA GLU A 31 28.09 17.51 -1.80
C GLU A 31 26.87 16.78 -2.38
N ILE A 32 26.56 15.59 -1.86
CA ILE A 32 25.51 14.71 -2.40
C ILE A 32 24.17 15.42 -2.64
N PHE A 33 23.69 16.19 -1.67
CA PHE A 33 22.37 16.83 -1.75
C PHE A 33 22.31 17.97 -2.78
N SER A 34 23.45 18.58 -3.12
CA SER A 34 23.52 19.60 -4.17
C SER A 34 23.24 19.07 -5.57
N CYS A 35 23.22 17.75 -5.74
CA CYS A 35 22.89 17.07 -7.00
C CYS A 35 21.37 16.82 -7.16
N TYR A 36 20.58 17.08 -6.12
CA TYR A 36 19.13 16.92 -6.12
C TYR A 36 18.39 18.25 -6.23
N ASP A 37 17.07 18.21 -6.33
CA ASP A 37 16.23 19.40 -6.35
C ASP A 37 16.24 20.19 -5.02
N LEU A 38 15.57 21.34 -5.02
CA LEU A 38 15.52 22.23 -3.86
C LEU A 38 14.81 21.60 -2.65
N GLU A 39 13.90 20.65 -2.88
CA GLU A 39 13.15 19.99 -1.81
C GLU A 39 14.06 19.06 -1.00
N VAL A 40 14.86 18.25 -1.68
CA VAL A 40 15.89 17.41 -1.04
C VAL A 40 16.94 18.25 -0.32
N GLN A 41 17.33 19.39 -0.91
CA GLN A 41 18.29 20.31 -0.27
C GLN A 41 17.70 20.89 1.02
N ASN A 42 16.45 21.34 1.01
CA ASN A 42 15.77 21.84 2.21
C ASN A 42 15.63 20.75 3.29
N PHE A 43 15.31 19.52 2.90
CA PHE A 43 15.30 18.37 3.80
C PHE A 43 16.65 18.17 4.47
N ALA A 44 17.73 18.23 3.70
CA ALA A 44 19.07 18.02 4.23
C ALA A 44 19.50 19.13 5.19
N GLU A 45 19.20 20.39 4.87
CA GLU A 45 19.53 21.56 5.70
C GLU A 45 18.74 21.60 7.01
N SER A 46 17.49 21.11 6.99
CA SER A 46 16.58 21.11 8.14
C SER A 46 16.47 19.75 8.83
N PHE A 47 17.35 18.80 8.50
CA PHE A 47 17.24 17.43 8.98
C PHE A 47 17.22 17.35 10.51
N ASP A 48 16.16 16.78 11.05
CA ASP A 48 16.03 16.37 12.44
C ASP A 48 15.56 14.91 12.50
N ALA A 49 16.38 14.04 13.09
CA ALA A 49 16.03 12.64 13.27
C ALA A 49 14.73 12.45 14.09
N SER A 50 14.33 13.41 14.92
CA SER A 50 13.09 13.34 15.72
C SER A 50 11.80 13.41 14.87
N GLU A 51 11.91 13.99 13.66
CA GLU A 51 10.85 14.12 12.67
C GLU A 51 10.76 12.91 11.73
N ILE A 52 11.76 12.04 11.72
CA ILE A 52 11.77 10.81 10.94
C ILE A 52 10.90 9.76 11.64
N VAL A 53 9.87 9.25 10.98
CA VAL A 53 9.04 8.14 11.48
C VAL A 53 9.80 6.83 11.28
N THR A 54 10.24 6.56 10.06
CA THR A 54 11.02 5.37 9.69
C THR A 54 12.19 5.75 8.78
N MET A 55 13.31 5.05 8.95
CA MET A 55 14.37 5.00 7.94
C MET A 55 14.48 3.56 7.44
N ILE A 56 14.38 3.38 6.13
CA ILE A 56 14.52 2.08 5.48
C ILE A 56 15.85 2.06 4.75
N TYR A 57 16.65 1.04 5.04
CA TYR A 57 17.72 0.60 4.15
C TYR A 57 17.22 -0.63 3.38
N GLN A 58 17.15 -0.52 2.06
CA GLN A 58 16.76 -1.60 1.17
C GLN A 58 17.98 -1.99 0.33
N LYS A 59 18.26 -3.29 0.28
CA LYS A 59 19.38 -3.87 -0.44
C LYS A 59 18.81 -4.81 -1.50
N ASN A 60 18.73 -4.32 -2.73
CA ASN A 60 18.29 -5.03 -3.92
C ASN A 60 19.51 -5.64 -4.61
N HIS A 61 20.06 -6.69 -4.00
CA HIS A 61 21.10 -7.52 -4.62
C HIS A 61 20.43 -8.78 -5.22
N ASP A 62 21.09 -9.95 -5.23
CA ASP A 62 20.50 -11.25 -5.59
C ASP A 62 19.16 -11.57 -4.89
N VAL A 63 18.94 -10.99 -3.70
CA VAL A 63 17.69 -11.01 -2.95
C VAL A 63 17.46 -9.61 -2.42
N SER A 64 16.23 -9.10 -2.57
CA SER A 64 15.79 -7.87 -1.93
C SER A 64 15.65 -8.06 -0.42
N GLU A 65 16.49 -7.38 0.34
CA GLU A 65 16.45 -7.35 1.80
C GLU A 65 16.07 -5.95 2.28
N LYS A 66 15.20 -5.85 3.28
CA LYS A 66 14.76 -4.58 3.85
C LYS A 66 15.12 -4.51 5.33
N PHE A 67 15.59 -3.35 5.77
CA PHE A 67 16.03 -3.10 7.13
C PHE A 67 15.39 -1.81 7.62
N ILE A 68 14.50 -1.92 8.60
CA ILE A 68 13.79 -0.77 9.18
C ILE A 68 14.54 -0.30 10.42
N LEU A 69 14.84 0.99 10.48
CA LEU A 69 15.43 1.64 11.64
C LEU A 69 14.45 2.64 12.24
N GLU A 70 14.27 2.51 13.55
CA GLU A 70 13.49 3.44 14.37
C GLU A 70 14.36 4.19 15.38
N ASP A 71 15.57 3.68 15.69
CA ASP A 71 16.49 4.30 16.64
C ASP A 71 17.05 5.63 16.10
N LYS A 72 16.65 6.74 16.74
CA LYS A 72 16.99 8.08 16.26
C LYS A 72 18.49 8.37 16.26
N LYS A 73 19.28 7.71 17.12
CA LYS A 73 20.74 7.88 17.14
C LYS A 73 21.37 7.18 15.94
N GLN A 74 20.90 5.98 15.59
CA GLN A 74 21.36 5.26 14.40
C GLN A 74 20.94 5.99 13.12
N ILE A 75 19.71 6.46 13.03
CA ILE A 75 19.21 7.26 11.89
C ILE A 75 20.08 8.52 11.71
N ASN A 76 20.34 9.26 12.79
CA ASN A 76 21.20 10.44 12.73
C ASN A 76 22.64 10.07 12.31
N LYS A 77 23.21 8.97 12.82
CA LYS A 77 24.54 8.50 12.44
C LYS A 77 24.61 8.16 10.94
N LEU A 78 23.58 7.50 10.40
CA LEU A 78 23.49 7.19 8.97
C LEU A 78 23.40 8.47 8.14
N PHE A 79 22.49 9.39 8.49
CA PHE A 79 22.32 10.65 7.77
C PHE A 79 23.63 11.47 7.75
N GLN A 80 24.34 11.55 8.88
CA GLN A 80 25.65 12.21 8.97
C GLN A 80 26.73 11.52 8.13
N ALA A 81 26.62 10.22 7.89
CA ALA A 81 27.51 9.51 6.96
C ALA A 81 27.16 9.84 5.51
N LEU A 82 25.87 9.94 5.18
CA LEU A 82 25.40 10.36 3.86
C LEU A 82 25.86 11.79 3.53
N CYS A 83 25.82 12.73 4.48
CA CYS A 83 26.33 14.10 4.31
C CYS A 83 27.81 14.19 3.90
N LYS A 84 28.61 13.15 4.16
CA LYS A 84 30.05 13.13 3.82
C LYS A 84 30.33 12.58 2.42
N VAL A 85 29.31 12.05 1.74
CA VAL A 85 29.45 11.52 0.40
C VAL A 85 29.63 12.67 -0.58
N GLU A 86 30.73 12.63 -1.32
CA GLU A 86 31.04 13.57 -2.40
C GLU A 86 30.82 12.90 -3.76
N VAL A 87 30.09 13.57 -4.63
CA VAL A 87 29.73 13.12 -5.99
C VAL A 87 30.76 13.64 -6.99
N LEU A 88 31.32 12.74 -7.78
CA LEU A 88 32.36 12.99 -8.76
C LEU A 88 31.77 12.99 -10.19
N GLU A 89 32.54 12.52 -11.16
CA GLU A 89 32.10 12.38 -12.55
C GLU A 89 31.03 11.28 -12.75
N LYS A 90 30.19 11.48 -13.78
CA LYS A 90 29.22 10.49 -14.24
C LYS A 90 29.91 9.20 -14.70
N THR A 91 29.28 8.07 -14.45
CA THR A 91 29.72 6.75 -14.90
C THR A 91 28.61 6.01 -15.62
N GLU A 92 29.00 5.09 -16.49
CA GLU A 92 28.12 4.09 -17.11
C GLU A 92 28.23 2.74 -16.38
N GLU A 93 29.09 2.64 -15.35
CA GLU A 93 29.22 1.45 -14.50
C GLU A 93 27.95 1.31 -13.65
N ARG A 94 27.15 0.32 -14.02
CA ARG A 94 25.96 -0.12 -13.29
C ARG A 94 25.87 -1.64 -13.36
N ALA A 95 25.36 -2.24 -12.30
CA ALA A 95 24.85 -3.60 -12.30
C ALA A 95 23.32 -3.58 -12.29
N ALA A 96 22.71 -4.54 -12.98
CA ALA A 96 21.25 -4.59 -13.10
C ALA A 96 20.56 -5.12 -11.83
N ASP A 97 21.33 -5.76 -10.96
CA ASP A 97 20.96 -6.57 -9.81
C ASP A 97 21.67 -6.08 -8.53
N TYR A 98 22.03 -4.79 -8.46
CA TYR A 98 22.75 -4.25 -7.32
C TYR A 98 22.32 -2.81 -7.06
N ASP A 99 21.29 -2.63 -6.25
CA ASP A 99 20.89 -1.32 -5.73
C ASP A 99 20.81 -1.33 -4.20
N ASP A 100 21.35 -0.29 -3.59
CA ASP A 100 21.26 0.02 -2.18
C ASP A 100 20.49 1.34 -2.04
N ILE A 101 19.34 1.30 -1.39
CA ILE A 101 18.40 2.42 -1.31
C ILE A 101 18.19 2.81 0.14
N PHE A 102 18.39 4.09 0.45
CA PHE A 102 18.11 4.67 1.76
C PHE A 102 16.90 5.59 1.65
N ILE A 103 15.85 5.30 2.44
CA ILE A 103 14.58 6.03 2.40
C ILE A 103 14.32 6.62 3.79
N PHE A 104 14.18 7.94 3.87
CA PHE A 104 13.86 8.67 5.10
C PHE A 104 12.42 9.18 5.02
N THR A 105 11.54 8.67 5.88
CA THR A 105 10.11 9.05 5.90
C THR A 105 9.82 9.96 7.08
N LEU A 106 9.30 11.16 6.81
CA LEU A 106 8.90 12.15 7.81
C LEU A 106 7.50 11.86 8.39
N ARG A 107 7.15 12.50 9.51
CA ARG A 107 5.78 12.46 10.11
C ARG A 107 4.69 12.95 9.16
N THR A 108 5.05 13.78 8.19
CA THR A 108 4.15 14.29 7.14
C THR A 108 3.88 13.27 6.02
N ALA A 109 4.38 12.03 6.15
CA ALA A 109 4.38 10.98 5.13
C ALA A 109 5.21 11.29 3.87
N GLN A 110 5.96 12.40 3.86
CA GLN A 110 6.93 12.68 2.80
C GLN A 110 8.17 11.80 2.95
N ALA A 111 8.66 11.24 1.84
CA ALA A 111 9.81 10.34 1.81
C ALA A 111 10.95 10.89 0.92
N PHE A 112 12.19 10.80 1.43
CA PHE A 112 13.40 11.20 0.72
C PHE A 112 14.26 9.97 0.45
N THR A 113 14.56 9.72 -0.83
CA THR A 113 15.21 8.49 -1.29
C THR A 113 16.58 8.78 -1.88
N PHE A 114 17.58 7.99 -1.49
CA PHE A 114 18.95 8.05 -1.98
C PHE A 114 19.37 6.65 -2.43
N ALA A 115 19.52 6.48 -3.74
CA ALA A 115 19.84 5.19 -4.34
C ALA A 115 21.30 5.14 -4.77
N PHE A 116 21.91 3.98 -4.60
CA PHE A 116 23.28 3.69 -5.00
C PHE A 116 23.34 2.36 -5.75
N ASN A 117 24.05 2.34 -6.88
CA ASN A 117 24.26 1.14 -7.68
C ASN A 117 25.75 0.80 -7.69
N GLN A 118 26.14 -0.34 -7.11
CA GLN A 118 27.55 -0.70 -6.90
C GLN A 118 28.39 0.43 -6.28
N HIS A 119 27.86 1.07 -5.24
CA HIS A 119 28.45 2.27 -4.61
C HIS A 119 28.44 3.55 -5.48
N HIS A 120 27.90 3.54 -6.69
CA HIS A 120 27.70 4.76 -7.49
C HIS A 120 26.37 5.42 -7.14
N LEU A 121 26.34 6.74 -6.93
CA LEU A 121 25.09 7.45 -6.68
C LEU A 121 24.20 7.40 -7.93
N ALA A 122 22.94 6.98 -7.78
CA ALA A 122 21.96 6.96 -8.85
C ALA A 122 20.97 8.12 -8.71
N ILE A 123 20.88 8.97 -9.74
CA ILE A 123 19.90 10.07 -9.83
C ILE A 123 19.19 9.97 -11.17
N GLY A 124 17.90 9.63 -11.14
CA GLY A 124 17.16 9.29 -12.36
C GLY A 124 17.87 8.17 -13.13
N ASN A 125 18.14 8.41 -14.42
CA ASN A 125 18.82 7.43 -15.28
C ASN A 125 20.36 7.51 -15.21
N ASP A 126 20.92 8.44 -14.43
CA ASP A 126 22.36 8.71 -14.40
C ASP A 126 23.03 8.13 -13.16
N ALA A 127 24.24 7.57 -13.30
CA ALA A 127 25.08 7.12 -12.18
C ALA A 127 26.35 7.96 -12.06
N TYR A 128 26.86 8.12 -10.84
CA TYR A 128 28.02 8.96 -10.56
C TYR A 128 28.99 8.24 -9.62
N TYR A 129 30.29 8.36 -9.89
CA TYR A 129 31.31 8.00 -8.92
C TYR A 129 31.14 8.81 -7.64
N VAL A 130 31.41 8.19 -6.51
CA VAL A 130 31.40 8.85 -5.20
C VAL A 130 32.70 8.56 -4.45
N GLN A 131 32.96 9.38 -3.43
CA GLN A 131 34.01 9.15 -2.43
C GLN A 131 33.52 9.60 -1.05
N GLY A 132 34.20 9.17 0.02
CA GLY A 132 33.84 9.53 1.41
C GLY A 132 32.66 8.74 1.97
N ASP A 133 32.23 7.69 1.28
CA ASP A 133 31.10 6.81 1.58
C ASP A 133 31.46 5.63 2.50
N GLU A 134 32.71 5.51 2.94
CA GLU A 134 33.19 4.35 3.71
C GLU A 134 32.41 4.13 5.02
N GLU A 135 32.10 5.22 5.75
CA GLU A 135 31.31 5.13 6.98
C GLU A 135 29.83 4.86 6.69
N LEU A 136 29.28 5.29 5.55
CA LEU A 136 27.91 4.96 5.14
C LEU A 136 27.76 3.45 4.98
N TRP A 137 28.67 2.83 4.22
CA TRP A 137 28.63 1.38 3.96
C TRP A 137 28.96 0.52 5.16
N LYS A 138 29.81 1.03 6.06
CA LYS A 138 30.03 0.38 7.35
C LYS A 138 28.76 0.34 8.20
N ILE A 139 28.01 1.44 8.26
CA ILE A 139 26.74 1.50 8.98
C ILE A 139 25.69 0.62 8.30
N ALA A 140 25.59 0.65 6.97
CA ALA A 140 24.69 -0.22 6.19
C ALA A 140 24.98 -1.71 6.43
N LYS A 141 26.25 -2.08 6.54
CA LYS A 141 26.68 -3.44 6.91
C LYS A 141 26.32 -3.80 8.36
N GLU A 142 26.50 -2.86 9.30
CA GLU A 142 26.08 -3.05 10.70
C GLU A 142 24.56 -3.30 10.78
N ILE A 143 23.76 -2.51 10.06
CA ILE A 143 22.30 -2.64 9.96
C ILE A 143 21.92 -4.02 9.42
N SER A 144 22.47 -4.39 8.26
CA SER A 144 22.15 -5.66 7.58
C SER A 144 22.63 -6.92 8.31
N SER A 145 23.58 -6.77 9.25
CA SER A 145 24.09 -7.87 10.09
C SER A 145 23.37 -8.03 11.44
N SER A 146 22.45 -7.13 11.77
CA SER A 146 21.69 -7.19 13.03
C SER A 146 20.44 -8.08 12.89
N GLU A 147 19.91 -8.63 13.98
CA GLU A 147 18.65 -9.42 14.02
C GLU A 147 17.41 -8.64 13.50
N ASN A 148 17.57 -7.37 13.08
CA ASN A 148 16.56 -6.52 12.45
C ASN A 148 16.44 -6.73 10.92
N ALA A 149 17.03 -7.81 10.38
CA ALA A 149 16.85 -8.24 9.00
C ALA A 149 15.40 -8.74 8.79
N GLN A 150 14.53 -7.87 8.29
CA GLN A 150 13.19 -8.25 7.85
C GLN A 150 13.14 -8.18 6.32
N GLY A 151 13.46 -9.31 5.68
CA GLY A 151 13.08 -9.51 4.28
C GLY A 151 11.58 -9.30 4.11
N GLU A 152 11.15 -8.92 2.92
CA GLU A 152 9.73 -8.84 2.58
C GLU A 152 9.15 -10.26 2.60
N VAL A 153 8.68 -10.71 3.77
CA VAL A 153 8.03 -12.01 3.91
C VAL A 153 6.56 -11.83 3.56
N LYS A 154 6.21 -11.97 2.27
CA LYS A 154 4.84 -12.31 1.90
C LYS A 154 4.43 -13.56 2.71
N GLY A 155 3.51 -13.38 3.66
CA GLY A 155 2.93 -14.47 4.45
C GLY A 155 3.38 -14.61 5.91
N GLN A 156 4.31 -13.79 6.42
CA GLN A 156 4.50 -13.72 7.88
C GLN A 156 3.46 -12.77 8.45
N MET A 157 2.54 -13.33 9.25
CA MET A 157 1.51 -12.58 9.94
C MET A 157 1.87 -12.39 11.42
N GLU A 158 1.52 -11.23 11.96
CA GLU A 158 1.70 -10.85 13.35
C GLU A 158 0.33 -10.63 14.01
N ASP A 159 0.27 -10.88 15.31
CA ASP A 159 -0.93 -10.60 16.10
C ASP A 159 -1.00 -9.09 16.40
N TYR A 160 -2.17 -8.50 16.12
CA TYR A 160 -2.52 -7.13 16.47
C TYR A 160 -3.70 -7.14 17.43
N GLN A 161 -3.68 -6.30 18.45
CA GLN A 161 -4.73 -6.27 19.46
C GLN A 161 -4.93 -4.87 20.03
N THR A 162 -6.20 -4.48 20.17
CA THR A 162 -6.67 -3.31 20.93
C THR A 162 -7.59 -3.74 22.07
N SER A 163 -8.22 -2.78 22.76
CA SER A 163 -9.31 -3.08 23.71
C SER A 163 -10.60 -3.56 23.04
N GLU A 164 -10.80 -3.22 21.77
CA GLU A 164 -12.02 -3.46 21.02
C GLU A 164 -11.98 -4.75 20.21
N PHE A 165 -10.84 -5.08 19.61
CA PHE A 165 -10.68 -6.25 18.75
C PHE A 165 -9.24 -6.77 18.70
N SER A 166 -9.06 -7.95 18.14
CA SER A 166 -7.77 -8.49 17.69
C SER A 166 -7.83 -8.93 16.24
N MET A 167 -6.70 -8.97 15.55
CA MET A 167 -6.59 -9.52 14.20
C MET A 167 -5.16 -9.97 13.89
N LYS A 168 -4.98 -10.68 12.77
CA LYS A 168 -3.69 -10.99 12.18
C LYS A 168 -3.43 -10.10 10.99
N LEU A 169 -2.20 -9.66 10.84
CA LEU A 169 -1.77 -8.72 9.80
C LEU A 169 -0.44 -9.15 9.21
N PRO A 170 -0.15 -8.88 7.93
CA PRO A 170 1.21 -9.01 7.42
C PRO A 170 2.15 -8.08 8.20
N THR A 171 3.36 -8.54 8.47
CA THR A 171 4.38 -7.73 9.15
C THR A 171 4.53 -6.36 8.49
N GLY A 172 4.52 -5.30 9.31
CA GLY A 172 4.69 -3.92 8.86
C GLY A 172 3.41 -3.21 8.39
N TRP A 173 2.26 -3.89 8.39
CA TRP A 173 0.97 -3.26 8.10
C TRP A 173 0.50 -2.36 9.23
N VAL A 174 -0.31 -1.36 8.87
CA VAL A 174 -0.88 -0.37 9.81
C VAL A 174 -2.38 -0.58 9.91
N VAL A 175 -2.93 -0.42 11.11
CA VAL A 175 -4.37 -0.39 11.35
C VAL A 175 -4.79 1.03 11.71
N ASN A 176 -5.79 1.52 11.00
CA ASN A 176 -6.53 2.72 11.35
C ASN A 176 -7.98 2.32 11.69
N SER A 177 -8.49 2.74 12.84
CA SER A 177 -9.88 2.48 13.24
C SER A 177 -10.50 3.72 13.84
N GLY A 178 -11.81 3.87 13.67
CA GLY A 178 -12.59 4.99 14.20
C GLY A 178 -14.06 4.64 14.28
N GLY A 179 -14.85 5.55 14.84
CA GLY A 179 -16.26 5.31 15.10
C GLY A 179 -16.49 4.47 16.37
N ASP A 180 -17.68 4.62 16.93
CA ASP A 180 -18.11 3.90 18.14
C ASP A 180 -19.32 3.02 17.86
N GLY A 181 -19.41 1.91 18.60
CA GLY A 181 -20.55 0.99 18.50
C GLY A 181 -20.79 0.50 17.07
N MET A 182 -22.01 0.71 16.54
CA MET A 182 -22.34 0.31 15.16
C MET A 182 -21.77 1.24 14.08
N ALA A 183 -21.21 2.40 14.44
CA ALA A 183 -20.45 3.22 13.51
C ALA A 183 -18.99 2.75 13.41
N PHE A 184 -18.56 1.72 14.14
CA PHE A 184 -17.16 1.29 14.09
C PHE A 184 -16.71 0.95 12.67
N SER A 185 -15.51 1.43 12.35
CA SER A 185 -14.83 1.26 11.08
C SER A 185 -13.36 0.94 11.32
N LEU A 186 -12.81 0.07 10.48
CA LEU A 186 -11.43 -0.37 10.50
C LEU A 186 -10.89 -0.46 9.08
N CYS A 187 -9.68 0.05 8.87
CA CYS A 187 -8.87 -0.18 7.69
C CYS A 187 -7.48 -0.66 8.11
N ALA A 188 -7.13 -1.90 7.76
CA ALA A 188 -5.78 -2.43 7.86
C ALA A 188 -5.12 -2.38 6.48
N TYR A 189 -3.95 -1.77 6.35
CA TYR A 189 -3.35 -1.52 5.04
C TYR A 189 -1.82 -1.58 5.05
N ASP A 190 -1.25 -1.82 3.87
CA ASP A 190 0.18 -1.67 3.63
C ASP A 190 0.55 -0.18 3.54
N PRO A 191 1.38 0.37 4.45
CA PRO A 191 1.76 1.78 4.40
C PRO A 191 2.57 2.16 3.14
N GLN A 192 3.16 1.19 2.43
CA GLN A 192 3.84 1.44 1.16
C GLN A 192 2.85 1.53 -0.01
N ASN A 193 1.76 0.77 0.07
CA ASN A 193 0.71 0.78 -0.93
C ASN A 193 -0.66 0.58 -0.28
N SER A 194 -1.29 1.68 0.16
CA SER A 194 -2.56 1.63 0.89
C SER A 194 -3.75 1.12 0.06
N VAL A 195 -3.58 0.88 -1.25
CA VAL A 195 -4.56 0.15 -2.06
C VAL A 195 -4.63 -1.32 -1.62
N ASN A 196 -3.53 -1.86 -1.09
CA ASN A 196 -3.49 -3.16 -0.42
C ASN A 196 -4.06 -3.00 0.98
N GLN A 197 -5.31 -3.43 1.18
CA GLN A 197 -6.02 -3.21 2.43
C GLN A 197 -7.15 -4.20 2.67
N VAL A 198 -7.50 -4.33 3.95
CA VAL A 198 -8.75 -4.89 4.46
C VAL A 198 -9.54 -3.77 5.12
N PHE A 199 -10.73 -3.51 4.61
CA PHE A 199 -11.65 -2.49 5.10
C PHE A 199 -12.93 -3.12 5.63
N VAL A 200 -13.38 -2.65 6.79
CA VAL A 200 -14.61 -3.06 7.46
C VAL A 200 -15.31 -1.81 7.99
N LEU A 201 -16.60 -1.66 7.67
CA LEU A 201 -17.51 -0.71 8.31
C LEU A 201 -18.76 -1.45 8.74
N LEU A 202 -19.10 -1.37 10.04
CA LEU A 202 -20.25 -2.12 10.57
C LEU A 202 -21.59 -1.60 10.06
N LYS A 203 -21.72 -0.27 9.93
CA LYS A 203 -22.91 0.37 9.40
C LYS A 203 -22.61 1.72 8.77
N ALA A 204 -23.21 1.97 7.61
CA ALA A 204 -23.29 3.29 7.01
C ALA A 204 -24.70 3.86 7.11
N MET A 205 -24.84 5.08 7.65
CA MET A 205 -26.11 5.79 7.69
C MET A 205 -25.93 7.31 7.93
N PRO A 206 -26.93 8.14 7.58
CA PRO A 206 -28.03 7.84 6.67
C PRO A 206 -27.59 7.91 5.21
N LEU A 207 -28.27 7.17 4.34
CA LEU A 207 -28.15 7.27 2.88
C LEU A 207 -29.52 7.68 2.32
N MET A 208 -29.64 8.90 1.80
CA MET A 208 -30.94 9.44 1.38
C MET A 208 -31.51 8.64 0.21
N HIS A 209 -32.82 8.38 0.18
CA HIS A 209 -33.46 7.74 -0.97
C HIS A 209 -33.35 8.61 -2.24
N ASP A 210 -33.50 9.91 -2.05
CA ASP A 210 -33.65 10.87 -3.13
C ASP A 210 -33.00 12.21 -2.72
N PRO A 211 -32.30 12.90 -3.63
CA PRO A 211 -31.69 14.20 -3.35
C PRO A 211 -32.73 15.33 -3.14
N ASN A 212 -33.97 15.22 -3.62
CA ASN A 212 -34.99 16.27 -3.47
C ASN A 212 -35.46 16.44 -2.01
N SER A 213 -35.48 15.35 -1.25
CA SER A 213 -35.74 15.34 0.20
C SER A 213 -34.76 16.21 1.00
N ARG A 214 -33.54 16.42 0.49
CA ARG A 214 -32.50 17.27 1.11
C ARG A 214 -32.99 18.68 1.43
N SER A 215 -33.78 19.27 0.52
CA SER A 215 -34.29 20.64 0.66
C SER A 215 -35.18 20.83 1.90
N TYR A 216 -35.88 19.78 2.35
CA TYR A 216 -36.66 19.79 3.58
C TYR A 216 -35.73 19.84 4.81
N TYR A 217 -34.67 19.04 4.81
CA TYR A 217 -33.69 18.99 5.91
C TYR A 217 -32.86 20.27 5.99
N GLU A 218 -32.45 20.85 4.85
CA GLU A 218 -31.76 22.15 4.81
C GLU A 218 -32.61 23.28 5.39
N GLN A 219 -33.89 23.37 4.98
CA GLN A 219 -34.82 24.36 5.54
C GLN A 219 -35.06 24.13 7.04
N SER A 220 -35.19 22.87 7.46
CA SER A 220 -35.37 22.51 8.87
C SER A 220 -34.14 22.84 9.70
N GLN A 221 -32.94 22.64 9.17
CA GLN A 221 -31.69 23.05 9.80
C GLN A 221 -31.61 24.58 9.96
N GLN A 222 -31.97 25.35 8.93
CA GLN A 222 -31.98 26.82 9.00
C GLN A 222 -33.00 27.36 10.01
N MET A 223 -34.17 26.72 10.11
CA MET A 223 -35.28 27.19 10.95
C MET A 223 -35.17 26.71 12.41
N TYR A 224 -34.74 25.46 12.63
CA TYR A 224 -34.79 24.80 13.94
C TYR A 224 -33.40 24.44 14.50
N GLY A 225 -32.34 24.40 13.68
CA GLY A 225 -31.02 23.95 14.09
C GLY A 225 -31.00 22.49 14.55
N GLY A 226 -29.98 22.09 15.32
CA GLY A 226 -29.85 20.70 15.79
C GLY A 226 -29.38 19.74 14.69
N ASN A 227 -29.75 18.46 14.77
CA ASN A 227 -29.15 17.38 13.97
C ASN A 227 -29.72 17.25 12.55
N TYR A 228 -30.56 18.18 12.08
CA TYR A 228 -31.10 18.15 10.70
C TYR A 228 -29.99 18.26 9.65
N TYR A 229 -28.82 18.83 9.99
CA TYR A 229 -27.67 18.92 9.09
C TYR A 229 -27.17 17.55 8.63
N ILE A 230 -27.28 16.51 9.48
CA ILE A 230 -26.83 15.14 9.16
C ILE A 230 -27.61 14.61 7.95
N MET A 231 -28.93 14.79 7.94
CA MET A 231 -29.78 14.37 6.81
C MET A 231 -29.62 15.29 5.58
N ALA A 232 -29.33 16.57 5.81
CA ALA A 232 -29.09 17.53 4.72
C ALA A 232 -27.78 17.23 3.97
N ASP A 233 -26.72 16.88 4.69
CA ASP A 233 -25.40 16.63 4.12
C ASP A 233 -25.22 15.18 3.62
N ALA A 234 -26.05 14.25 4.08
CA ALA A 234 -26.00 12.84 3.67
C ALA A 234 -26.12 12.65 2.15
N PRO A 235 -25.35 11.73 1.56
CA PRO A 235 -25.43 11.42 0.13
C PRO A 235 -26.73 10.67 -0.19
N ALA A 236 -27.20 10.81 -1.43
CA ALA A 236 -28.34 10.05 -1.94
C ALA A 236 -27.90 8.76 -2.63
N LEU A 237 -28.66 7.69 -2.43
CA LEU A 237 -28.54 6.39 -3.07
C LEU A 237 -29.84 6.09 -3.83
N GLU A 238 -30.04 6.75 -4.97
CA GLU A 238 -31.30 6.69 -5.75
C GLU A 238 -31.64 5.27 -6.25
N ASN A 239 -30.62 4.46 -6.49
CA ASN A 239 -30.76 3.07 -6.94
C ASN A 239 -30.06 2.15 -5.94
N PRO A 240 -30.71 1.70 -4.85
CA PRO A 240 -30.06 0.89 -3.84
C PRO A 240 -29.60 -0.48 -4.38
N SER A 241 -28.32 -0.76 -4.21
CA SER A 241 -27.66 -2.05 -4.42
C SER A 241 -26.27 -2.01 -3.78
N THR A 242 -25.60 -3.16 -3.66
CA THR A 242 -24.18 -3.19 -3.27
C THR A 242 -23.32 -2.33 -4.21
N GLU A 243 -23.54 -2.44 -5.52
CA GLU A 243 -22.75 -1.69 -6.52
C GLU A 243 -22.92 -0.18 -6.38
N ASN A 244 -24.16 0.29 -6.35
CA ASN A 244 -24.44 1.72 -6.31
C ASN A 244 -24.05 2.32 -4.96
N PHE A 245 -24.06 1.53 -3.86
CA PHE A 245 -23.46 1.96 -2.60
C PHE A 245 -21.96 2.23 -2.75
N TYR A 246 -21.20 1.33 -3.37
CA TYR A 246 -19.76 1.54 -3.57
C TYR A 246 -19.45 2.67 -4.57
N GLN A 247 -20.30 2.90 -5.57
CA GLN A 247 -20.17 4.06 -6.47
C GLN A 247 -20.30 5.41 -5.72
N ILE A 248 -21.11 5.48 -4.66
CA ILE A 248 -21.24 6.68 -3.82
C ILE A 248 -20.37 6.65 -2.56
N PHE A 249 -19.64 5.58 -2.31
CA PHE A 249 -18.96 5.36 -1.02
C PHE A 249 -18.00 6.49 -0.66
N SER A 250 -17.21 7.00 -1.60
CA SER A 250 -16.31 8.13 -1.34
C SER A 250 -17.06 9.41 -0.92
N SER A 251 -18.30 9.60 -1.40
CA SER A 251 -19.17 10.70 -0.96
C SER A 251 -19.70 10.46 0.45
N TYR A 252 -20.09 9.21 0.75
CA TYR A 252 -20.48 8.81 2.11
C TYR A 252 -19.32 8.97 3.10
N ALA A 253 -18.11 8.53 2.75
CA ALA A 253 -16.92 8.65 3.55
C ALA A 253 -16.62 10.13 3.90
N SER A 254 -16.69 11.01 2.90
CA SER A 254 -16.49 12.46 3.12
C SER A 254 -17.55 13.07 4.03
N PHE A 255 -18.81 12.63 3.90
CA PHE A 255 -19.90 13.01 4.78
C PHE A 255 -19.66 12.52 6.22
N ALA A 256 -19.35 11.24 6.40
CA ALA A 256 -19.14 10.62 7.70
C ALA A 256 -17.97 11.28 8.47
N GLU A 257 -16.84 11.52 7.80
CA GLU A 257 -15.69 12.21 8.40
C GLU A 257 -16.01 13.63 8.87
N LYS A 258 -16.92 14.31 8.17
CA LYS A 258 -17.33 15.69 8.48
C LYS A 258 -18.38 15.75 9.59
N ASP A 259 -19.38 14.89 9.51
CA ASP A 259 -20.65 15.09 10.21
C ASP A 259 -20.91 14.06 11.33
N GLU A 260 -20.14 12.97 11.40
CA GLU A 260 -20.18 11.96 12.47
C GLU A 260 -18.96 12.11 13.41
N PRO A 261 -19.14 12.73 14.61
CA PRO A 261 -18.03 13.08 15.50
C PRO A 261 -17.16 11.90 15.96
N SER A 262 -17.71 10.68 16.00
CA SER A 262 -16.95 9.49 16.40
C SER A 262 -15.84 9.10 15.40
N TYR A 263 -15.83 9.68 14.19
CA TYR A 263 -14.74 9.52 13.23
C TYR A 263 -13.67 10.63 13.29
N TYR A 264 -13.66 11.48 14.32
CA TYR A 264 -12.62 12.51 14.42
C TYR A 264 -11.21 11.90 14.44
N GLY A 265 -10.38 12.28 13.44
CA GLY A 265 -9.03 11.75 13.26
C GLY A 265 -8.96 10.41 12.53
N TYR A 266 -10.10 9.87 12.09
CA TYR A 266 -10.18 8.71 11.20
C TYR A 266 -10.33 9.17 9.75
N THR A 267 -9.75 8.41 8.83
CA THR A 267 -9.88 8.65 7.38
C THR A 267 -10.27 7.34 6.73
N PHE A 268 -11.40 7.33 6.06
CA PHE A 268 -11.88 6.18 5.31
C PHE A 268 -11.04 5.98 4.05
N PRO A 269 -10.94 4.75 3.54
CA PRO A 269 -10.45 4.55 2.19
C PRO A 269 -11.36 5.26 1.18
N ARG A 270 -10.87 5.40 -0.05
CA ARG A 270 -11.60 6.04 -1.15
C ARG A 270 -11.67 5.06 -2.31
N PHE A 271 -12.87 4.93 -2.86
CA PHE A 271 -13.18 4.02 -3.96
C PHE A 271 -13.81 4.85 -5.10
N HIS A 272 -13.00 5.67 -5.75
CA HIS A 272 -13.43 6.46 -6.90
C HIS A 272 -13.48 5.60 -8.17
N ASP A 273 -14.21 6.06 -9.19
CA ASP A 273 -14.33 5.38 -10.50
C ASP A 273 -14.70 3.88 -10.38
N PHE A 274 -15.47 3.53 -9.35
CA PHE A 274 -15.82 2.15 -9.01
C PHE A 274 -16.55 1.47 -10.18
N THR A 275 -15.94 0.42 -10.71
CA THR A 275 -16.44 -0.30 -11.89
C THR A 275 -16.49 -1.79 -11.60
N VAL A 276 -17.70 -2.37 -11.66
CA VAL A 276 -17.90 -3.80 -11.47
C VAL A 276 -17.35 -4.58 -12.65
N MET A 277 -16.51 -5.57 -12.35
CA MET A 277 -15.95 -6.51 -13.32
C MET A 277 -16.75 -7.82 -13.35
N GLU A 278 -17.13 -8.30 -12.17
CA GLU A 278 -17.88 -9.54 -11.99
C GLU A 278 -18.73 -9.44 -10.73
N ALA A 279 -19.91 -10.06 -10.73
CA ALA A 279 -20.82 -10.07 -9.59
C ALA A 279 -21.20 -11.51 -9.25
N PHE A 280 -21.13 -11.83 -7.97
CA PHE A 280 -21.43 -13.13 -7.39
C PHE A 280 -22.65 -13.04 -6.47
N GLU A 281 -23.33 -14.17 -6.30
CA GLU A 281 -24.45 -14.26 -5.38
C GLU A 281 -23.98 -14.02 -3.95
N SER A 282 -24.57 -13.04 -3.26
CA SER A 282 -24.32 -12.84 -1.83
C SER A 282 -24.92 -14.00 -1.01
N ASN A 283 -24.19 -14.46 0.00
CA ASN A 283 -24.67 -15.40 1.02
C ASN A 283 -24.83 -14.75 2.41
N SER A 284 -24.80 -13.42 2.47
CA SER A 284 -24.95 -12.64 3.69
C SER A 284 -26.17 -13.07 4.52
N ASP A 285 -26.04 -12.98 5.84
CA ASP A 285 -27.12 -13.21 6.79
C ASP A 285 -28.28 -12.20 6.64
N MET A 286 -27.99 -11.03 6.08
CA MET A 286 -28.98 -9.97 5.80
C MET A 286 -29.61 -10.06 4.40
N LYS A 287 -29.23 -11.05 3.58
CA LYS A 287 -29.71 -11.20 2.20
C LYS A 287 -31.22 -11.12 2.04
N SER A 288 -31.98 -11.61 3.02
CA SER A 288 -33.45 -11.65 2.97
C SER A 288 -34.14 -10.28 3.03
N ILE A 289 -33.45 -9.27 3.55
CA ILE A 289 -33.95 -7.89 3.72
C ILE A 289 -33.13 -6.87 2.93
N ALA A 290 -31.92 -7.23 2.50
CA ALA A 290 -31.07 -6.39 1.70
C ALA A 290 -31.59 -6.23 0.26
N ILE A 291 -31.38 -5.05 -0.32
CA ILE A 291 -31.80 -4.71 -1.68
C ILE A 291 -30.65 -5.02 -2.64
N ASN A 292 -30.88 -6.00 -3.53
CA ASN A 292 -29.91 -6.46 -4.53
C ASN A 292 -28.49 -6.71 -3.94
N PRO A 293 -28.36 -7.54 -2.89
CA PRO A 293 -27.06 -7.83 -2.29
C PRO A 293 -26.23 -8.69 -3.25
N ALA A 294 -24.95 -8.35 -3.39
CA ALA A 294 -24.00 -9.08 -4.20
C ALA A 294 -22.61 -9.04 -3.55
N LEU A 295 -21.79 -10.04 -3.87
CA LEU A 295 -20.34 -9.91 -3.72
C LEU A 295 -19.79 -9.44 -5.07
N LEU A 296 -19.07 -8.33 -5.09
CA LEU A 296 -18.59 -7.70 -6.32
C LEU A 296 -17.08 -7.83 -6.42
N ARG A 297 -16.59 -8.27 -7.58
CA ARG A 297 -15.23 -7.99 -8.01
C ARG A 297 -15.24 -6.69 -8.79
N ALA A 298 -14.46 -5.71 -8.37
CA ALA A 298 -14.46 -4.38 -8.98
C ALA A 298 -13.07 -3.76 -9.04
N SER A 299 -12.89 -2.87 -10.00
CA SER A 299 -11.77 -1.94 -10.05
C SER A 299 -12.17 -0.58 -9.51
N PHE A 300 -11.22 0.18 -8.98
CA PHE A 300 -11.42 1.52 -8.46
C PHE A 300 -10.12 2.33 -8.53
N THR A 301 -10.22 3.61 -8.17
CA THR A 301 -9.08 4.51 -7.97
C THR A 301 -9.09 5.04 -6.54
N ASP A 302 -7.93 5.02 -5.87
CA ASP A 302 -7.80 5.59 -4.52
C ASP A 302 -7.72 7.14 -4.56
N GLU A 303 -7.61 7.76 -3.39
CA GLU A 303 -7.50 9.23 -3.29
C GLU A 303 -6.26 9.81 -4.01
N SER A 304 -5.21 9.01 -4.16
CA SER A 304 -3.95 9.43 -4.81
C SER A 304 -3.95 9.21 -6.33
N GLY A 305 -5.00 8.61 -6.89
CA GLY A 305 -5.07 8.26 -8.31
C GLY A 305 -4.51 6.86 -8.64
N ARG A 306 -4.15 6.05 -7.63
CA ARG A 306 -3.67 4.67 -7.85
C ARG A 306 -4.83 3.74 -8.14
N ARG A 307 -4.64 2.87 -9.11
CA ARG A 307 -5.65 1.89 -9.53
C ARG A 307 -5.62 0.67 -8.63
N GLY A 308 -6.78 0.29 -8.14
CA GLY A 308 -6.99 -0.89 -7.32
C GLY A 308 -7.99 -1.84 -7.92
N GLU A 309 -7.93 -3.08 -7.44
CA GLU A 309 -8.89 -4.14 -7.69
C GLU A 309 -9.19 -4.85 -6.37
N GLY A 310 -10.42 -5.33 -6.20
CA GLY A 310 -10.73 -6.13 -5.04
C GLY A 310 -12.12 -6.72 -5.05
N MET A 311 -12.49 -7.24 -3.87
CA MET A 311 -13.76 -7.91 -3.60
C MET A 311 -14.52 -7.10 -2.54
N PHE A 312 -15.79 -6.82 -2.81
CA PHE A 312 -16.60 -5.84 -2.09
C PHE A 312 -17.99 -6.39 -1.74
N THR A 313 -18.45 -6.17 -0.51
CA THR A 313 -19.79 -6.52 -0.05
C THR A 313 -20.42 -5.39 0.75
N ALA A 314 -21.72 -5.20 0.61
CA ALA A 314 -22.53 -4.30 1.42
C ALA A 314 -24.01 -4.70 1.29
N ASP A 315 -24.72 -4.70 2.40
CA ASP A 315 -26.14 -5.02 2.48
C ASP A 315 -26.95 -3.74 2.72
N VAL A 316 -27.52 -3.19 1.65
CA VAL A 316 -28.35 -1.99 1.71
C VAL A 316 -29.77 -2.35 2.14
N VAL A 317 -30.26 -1.76 3.22
CA VAL A 317 -31.58 -2.00 3.80
C VAL A 317 -32.36 -0.69 3.87
N ASP A 318 -33.64 -0.74 3.47
CA ASP A 318 -34.56 0.38 3.55
C ASP A 318 -35.03 0.61 5.00
N PHE A 319 -34.74 1.80 5.51
CA PHE A 319 -35.17 2.26 6.83
C PHE A 319 -36.19 3.41 6.73
N SER A 320 -37.26 3.18 5.99
CA SER A 320 -38.42 4.07 5.88
C SER A 320 -39.51 3.85 6.96
N GLY A 321 -39.24 3.02 7.97
CA GLY A 321 -40.20 2.50 8.98
C GLY A 321 -41.48 3.34 9.20
N ASN A 322 -42.65 2.77 8.87
CA ASN A 322 -44.01 3.33 9.10
C ASN A 322 -44.29 4.76 8.56
N LEU A 323 -43.46 5.32 7.69
CA LEU A 323 -43.72 6.62 7.04
C LEU A 323 -44.59 6.51 5.79
N GLN A 324 -45.24 5.36 5.55
CA GLN A 324 -46.15 5.14 4.42
C GLN A 324 -47.34 6.13 4.36
N ASP A 325 -47.62 6.84 5.46
CA ASP A 325 -48.55 7.97 5.49
C ASP A 325 -47.81 9.29 5.74
N ALA A 326 -46.88 9.66 4.85
CA ALA A 326 -46.16 10.94 4.87
C ALA A 326 -47.02 12.13 4.41
N SER A 327 -48.37 12.01 4.41
CA SER A 327 -49.26 13.09 3.99
C SER A 327 -49.10 14.36 4.85
N TRP A 328 -48.65 14.21 6.10
CA TRP A 328 -48.32 15.31 7.02
C TRP A 328 -46.97 15.98 6.72
N MET A 329 -46.13 15.37 5.89
CA MET A 329 -44.87 15.93 5.38
C MET A 329 -45.00 16.43 3.93
N PHE A 330 -46.20 16.78 3.48
CA PHE A 330 -46.44 17.28 2.12
C PHE A 330 -45.98 16.34 0.99
N GLY A 331 -45.83 15.04 1.27
CA GLY A 331 -45.40 14.04 0.29
C GLY A 331 -43.89 13.95 0.04
N PHE A 332 -43.06 14.60 0.87
CA PHE A 332 -41.60 14.38 0.82
C PHE A 332 -41.24 12.99 1.37
N ASP A 333 -40.37 12.27 0.65
CA ASP A 333 -39.74 11.06 1.18
C ASP A 333 -38.74 11.46 2.28
N THR A 334 -38.93 10.92 3.48
CA THR A 334 -38.04 11.13 4.62
C THR A 334 -37.44 9.84 5.13
N GLY A 335 -37.60 8.77 4.36
CA GLY A 335 -36.87 7.53 4.52
C GLY A 335 -35.41 7.68 4.12
N TYR A 336 -34.61 6.72 4.57
CA TYR A 336 -33.21 6.60 4.23
C TYR A 336 -32.83 5.12 4.25
N TYR A 337 -31.79 4.78 3.49
CA TYR A 337 -31.15 3.48 3.58
C TYR A 337 -30.10 3.48 4.69
N MET A 338 -29.89 2.30 5.26
CA MET A 338 -28.69 1.96 6.00
C MET A 338 -27.96 0.86 5.21
N ALA A 339 -26.63 0.83 5.25
CA ALA A 339 -25.86 -0.28 4.70
C ALA A 339 -25.10 -1.00 5.82
N TYR A 340 -25.11 -2.33 5.79
CA TYR A 340 -24.45 -3.20 6.76
C TYR A 340 -23.45 -4.12 6.07
N ASN A 341 -22.66 -4.85 6.86
CA ASN A 341 -21.69 -5.84 6.36
C ASN A 341 -20.82 -5.24 5.25
N ILE A 342 -20.38 -3.99 5.43
CA ILE A 342 -19.62 -3.25 4.45
C ILE A 342 -18.17 -3.68 4.59
N MET A 343 -17.67 -4.45 3.63
CA MET A 343 -16.33 -5.01 3.69
C MET A 343 -15.68 -4.97 2.32
N ALA A 344 -14.38 -4.65 2.30
CA ALA A 344 -13.59 -4.71 1.09
C ALA A 344 -12.22 -5.31 1.38
N VAL A 345 -11.78 -6.23 0.52
CA VAL A 345 -10.37 -6.63 0.44
C VAL A 345 -9.86 -6.18 -0.91
N THR A 346 -8.83 -5.34 -0.93
CA THR A 346 -8.34 -4.71 -2.15
C THR A 346 -6.83 -4.78 -2.24
N ALA A 347 -6.32 -4.73 -3.46
CA ALA A 347 -4.90 -4.58 -3.76
C ALA A 347 -4.69 -3.75 -5.02
N GLU A 348 -3.46 -3.37 -5.29
CA GLU A 348 -3.09 -2.71 -6.54
C GLU A 348 -3.55 -3.53 -7.76
N GLU A 349 -4.02 -2.83 -8.78
CA GLU A 349 -4.51 -3.45 -10.01
C GLU A 349 -3.50 -4.47 -10.58
N ASN A 350 -3.98 -5.66 -10.95
CA ASN A 350 -3.16 -6.79 -11.42
C ASN A 350 -2.28 -7.46 -10.35
N SER A 351 -2.29 -7.01 -9.09
CA SER A 351 -1.61 -7.69 -7.98
C SER A 351 -2.56 -8.44 -7.05
N PHE A 352 -3.88 -8.21 -7.15
CA PHE A 352 -4.87 -8.82 -6.27
C PHE A 352 -4.79 -10.36 -6.21
N ILE A 353 -4.40 -11.02 -7.30
CA ILE A 353 -4.14 -12.46 -7.34
C ILE A 353 -3.06 -12.94 -6.36
N ASP A 354 -2.10 -12.08 -6.03
CA ASP A 354 -1.03 -12.36 -5.07
C ASP A 354 -1.44 -12.07 -3.62
N TRP A 355 -2.47 -11.23 -3.43
CA TRP A 355 -2.87 -10.70 -2.14
C TRP A 355 -4.14 -11.33 -1.59
N GLU A 356 -5.06 -11.77 -2.45
CA GLU A 356 -6.41 -12.22 -2.10
C GLU A 356 -6.41 -13.13 -0.85
N SER A 357 -5.65 -14.22 -0.88
CA SER A 357 -5.60 -15.18 0.22
C SER A 357 -5.11 -14.56 1.54
N ILE A 358 -4.11 -13.67 1.49
CA ILE A 358 -3.57 -13.00 2.68
C ILE A 358 -4.60 -12.01 3.24
N LEU A 359 -5.26 -11.24 2.37
CA LEU A 359 -6.28 -10.26 2.77
C LEU A 359 -7.50 -10.95 3.39
N CYS A 360 -7.95 -12.06 2.81
CA CYS A 360 -9.02 -12.90 3.35
C CYS A 360 -8.64 -13.47 4.73
N GLN A 361 -7.41 -13.96 4.90
CA GLN A 361 -6.93 -14.39 6.22
C GLN A 361 -6.95 -13.26 7.27
N CYS A 362 -6.56 -12.05 6.87
CA CYS A 362 -6.63 -10.88 7.74
C CYS A 362 -8.08 -10.58 8.14
N LEU A 363 -9.01 -10.54 7.16
CA LEU A 363 -10.43 -10.32 7.39
C LEU A 363 -11.04 -11.38 8.33
N ALA A 364 -10.79 -12.67 8.07
CA ALA A 364 -11.31 -13.78 8.87
C ALA A 364 -10.76 -13.81 10.30
N SER A 365 -9.59 -13.21 10.54
CA SER A 365 -8.95 -13.20 11.84
C SER A 365 -9.44 -12.11 12.78
N ILE A 366 -10.27 -11.17 12.30
CA ILE A 366 -10.81 -10.08 13.12
C ILE A 366 -11.76 -10.67 14.14
N ASP A 367 -11.44 -10.48 15.43
CA ASP A 367 -12.27 -10.93 16.54
C ASP A 367 -12.58 -9.76 17.49
N PHE A 368 -13.86 -9.45 17.65
CA PHE A 368 -14.33 -8.38 18.52
C PHE A 368 -14.52 -8.84 19.96
N THR A 369 -14.19 -7.98 20.92
CA THR A 369 -14.41 -8.31 22.34
C THR A 369 -15.90 -8.27 22.70
N ASP A 370 -16.29 -9.09 23.68
CA ASP A 370 -17.64 -9.07 24.26
C ASP A 370 -18.03 -7.67 24.78
N ALA A 371 -17.06 -6.93 25.31
CA ALA A 371 -17.25 -5.57 25.82
C ALA A 371 -17.58 -4.60 24.70
N PHE A 372 -16.84 -4.64 23.58
CA PHE A 372 -17.12 -3.84 22.40
C PHE A 372 -18.53 -4.09 21.87
N VAL A 373 -18.89 -5.37 21.67
CA VAL A 373 -20.21 -5.68 21.11
C VAL A 373 -21.35 -5.35 22.07
N SER A 374 -21.16 -5.54 23.38
CA SER A 374 -22.16 -5.10 24.37
C SER A 374 -22.39 -3.59 24.30
N ASN A 375 -21.33 -2.81 24.07
CA ASN A 375 -21.44 -1.36 23.87
C ASN A 375 -22.13 -1.02 22.54
N ALA A 376 -21.80 -1.71 21.45
CA ALA A 376 -22.45 -1.53 20.15
C ALA A 376 -23.95 -1.83 20.19
N ILE A 377 -24.36 -2.91 20.88
CA ILE A 377 -25.76 -3.25 21.12
C ILE A 377 -26.44 -2.17 21.95
N ALA A 378 -25.81 -1.67 23.02
CA ALA A 378 -26.42 -0.67 23.90
C ALA A 378 -26.65 0.68 23.20
N GLN A 379 -25.81 1.03 22.21
CA GLN A 379 -25.92 2.26 21.43
C GLN A 379 -26.86 2.12 20.22
N SER A 380 -27.25 0.89 19.85
CA SER A 380 -28.13 0.63 18.71
C SER A 380 -29.56 0.28 19.18
N ASN A 381 -30.57 0.67 18.41
CA ASN A 381 -31.94 0.17 18.60
C ASN A 381 -32.17 -1.19 17.93
N GLU A 382 -31.11 -1.75 17.35
CA GLU A 382 -31.14 -3.03 16.63
C GLU A 382 -30.62 -4.14 17.52
N THR A 383 -31.18 -5.34 17.35
CA THR A 383 -30.57 -6.54 17.92
C THR A 383 -29.35 -6.89 17.09
N VAL A 384 -28.26 -6.15 17.30
CA VAL A 384 -26.93 -6.58 16.86
C VAL A 384 -26.63 -7.84 17.66
N ALA A 385 -26.17 -8.87 16.98
CA ALA A 385 -25.82 -10.10 17.65
C ALA A 385 -24.57 -9.94 18.52
N ASN A 386 -24.24 -10.95 19.34
CA ASN A 386 -23.05 -10.89 20.20
C ASN A 386 -21.72 -10.92 19.39
N SER A 387 -20.60 -10.68 20.07
CA SER A 387 -19.23 -10.71 19.52
C SER A 387 -18.98 -11.84 18.54
N ARG A 388 -19.35 -13.06 18.93
CA ARG A 388 -19.17 -14.25 18.09
C ARG A 388 -19.88 -14.15 16.76
N GLN A 389 -21.09 -13.59 16.70
CA GLN A 389 -21.79 -13.49 15.43
C GLN A 389 -21.15 -12.44 14.53
N LEU A 390 -20.66 -11.32 15.07
CA LEU A 390 -19.97 -10.32 14.26
C LEU A 390 -18.64 -10.86 13.71
N SER A 391 -17.82 -11.49 14.55
CA SER A 391 -16.59 -12.17 14.11
C SER A 391 -16.90 -13.31 13.12
N GLN A 392 -18.02 -14.04 13.31
CA GLN A 392 -18.47 -15.07 12.38
C GLN A 392 -18.84 -14.48 11.02
N THR A 393 -19.57 -13.36 10.96
CA THR A 393 -19.91 -12.69 9.70
C THR A 393 -18.65 -12.31 8.90
N LEU A 394 -17.59 -11.87 9.58
CA LEU A 394 -16.30 -11.55 8.95
C LEU A 394 -15.64 -12.82 8.36
N SER A 395 -15.61 -13.91 9.13
CA SER A 395 -15.10 -15.20 8.65
C SER A 395 -15.92 -15.76 7.48
N ASP A 396 -17.26 -15.72 7.57
CA ASP A 396 -18.16 -16.21 6.53
C ASP A 396 -18.03 -15.38 5.25
N THR A 397 -17.82 -14.06 5.39
CA THR A 397 -17.54 -13.16 4.25
C THR A 397 -16.19 -13.48 3.61
N SER A 398 -15.16 -13.75 4.40
CA SER A 398 -13.87 -14.21 3.88
C SER A 398 -14.01 -15.51 3.08
N ASP A 399 -14.74 -16.50 3.61
CA ASP A 399 -14.99 -17.76 2.89
C ASP A 399 -15.80 -17.54 1.61
N MET A 400 -16.77 -16.62 1.63
CA MET A 400 -17.53 -16.21 0.44
C MET A 400 -16.61 -15.57 -0.61
N ILE A 401 -15.69 -14.68 -0.19
CA ILE A 401 -14.72 -14.06 -1.09
C ILE A 401 -13.81 -15.11 -1.73
N MET A 402 -13.19 -15.97 -0.91
CA MET A 402 -12.29 -17.02 -1.40
C MET A 402 -12.99 -17.96 -2.38
N SER A 403 -14.19 -18.44 -2.04
CA SER A 403 -14.95 -19.35 -2.93
C SER A 403 -15.39 -18.69 -4.24
N SER A 404 -15.74 -17.40 -4.21
CA SER A 404 -16.08 -16.64 -5.41
C SER A 404 -14.85 -16.36 -6.26
N TRP A 405 -13.71 -16.06 -5.62
CA TRP A 405 -12.43 -15.89 -6.29
C TRP A 405 -11.98 -17.17 -7.01
N GLU A 406 -12.17 -18.34 -6.42
CA GLU A 406 -11.86 -19.63 -7.08
C GLU A 406 -12.77 -19.96 -8.27
N THR A 407 -13.97 -19.37 -8.32
CA THR A 407 -14.95 -19.62 -9.39
C THR A 407 -15.05 -18.49 -10.42
N ARG A 408 -14.25 -17.44 -10.26
CA ARG A 408 -14.22 -16.25 -11.12
C ARG A 408 -13.90 -16.59 -12.57
N ASN A 409 -14.22 -15.66 -13.47
CA ASN A 409 -13.75 -15.74 -14.84
C ASN A 409 -12.25 -15.45 -14.94
N THR A 410 -11.45 -16.48 -15.22
CA THR A 410 -9.98 -16.38 -15.31
C THR A 410 -9.46 -15.95 -16.67
N SER A 411 -10.30 -15.87 -17.71
CA SER A 411 -9.84 -15.52 -19.06
C SER A 411 -9.25 -14.11 -19.11
N ASP A 412 -9.94 -13.16 -18.47
CA ASP A 412 -9.50 -11.77 -18.42
C ASP A 412 -8.26 -11.61 -17.53
N ASP A 413 -8.15 -12.40 -16.46
CA ASP A 413 -6.97 -12.43 -15.59
C ASP A 413 -5.73 -12.81 -16.37
N ILE A 414 -5.79 -13.92 -17.12
CA ILE A 414 -4.65 -14.42 -17.90
C ILE A 414 -4.19 -13.34 -18.88
N ILE A 415 -5.11 -12.67 -19.56
CA ILE A 415 -4.81 -11.59 -20.51
C ILE A 415 -4.14 -10.42 -19.78
N ARG A 416 -4.73 -9.96 -18.66
CA ARG A 416 -4.21 -8.82 -17.89
C ARG A 416 -2.84 -9.11 -17.26
N GLN A 417 -2.64 -10.32 -16.73
CA GLN A 417 -1.38 -10.76 -16.16
C GLN A 417 -0.28 -10.81 -17.23
N LYS A 418 -0.56 -11.39 -18.41
CA LYS A 418 0.37 -11.38 -19.54
C LYS A 418 0.70 -9.98 -20.03
N GLN A 419 -0.29 -9.09 -20.12
CA GLN A 419 -0.07 -7.70 -20.52
C GLN A 419 0.76 -6.93 -19.49
N SER A 420 0.50 -7.14 -18.20
CA SER A 420 1.29 -6.57 -17.11
C SER A 420 2.75 -7.03 -17.19
N ASP A 421 2.98 -8.34 -17.28
CA ASP A 421 4.32 -8.90 -17.39
C ASP A 421 5.05 -8.38 -18.62
N ALA A 422 4.40 -8.35 -19.79
CA ALA A 422 4.98 -7.81 -21.01
C ALA A 422 5.32 -6.32 -20.91
N THR A 423 4.46 -5.52 -20.27
CA THR A 423 4.66 -4.07 -20.08
C THR A 423 5.81 -3.79 -19.13
N LEU A 424 5.96 -4.60 -18.09
CA LEU A 424 7.00 -4.47 -17.08
C LEU A 424 8.31 -5.19 -17.45
N GLY A 425 8.34 -5.91 -18.57
CA GLY A 425 9.54 -6.58 -19.06
C GLY A 425 9.86 -7.91 -18.36
N PHE A 426 8.82 -8.60 -17.86
CA PHE A 426 8.93 -9.86 -17.15
C PHE A 426 8.43 -11.07 -17.96
N GLU A 427 9.01 -12.21 -17.65
CA GLU A 427 8.54 -13.56 -17.97
C GLU A 427 8.27 -14.33 -16.68
N ARG A 428 7.46 -15.38 -16.75
CA ARG A 428 7.18 -16.25 -15.59
C ARG A 428 7.96 -17.55 -15.70
N ILE A 429 8.58 -17.95 -14.60
CA ILE A 429 9.35 -19.17 -14.46
C ILE A 429 8.69 -20.09 -13.44
N TYR A 430 8.42 -21.32 -13.85
CA TYR A 430 7.89 -22.37 -13.00
C TYR A 430 9.04 -23.22 -12.43
N ASP A 431 9.17 -23.27 -11.11
CA ASP A 431 10.04 -24.22 -10.40
C ASP A 431 9.26 -25.52 -10.18
N THR A 432 9.56 -26.55 -10.97
CA THR A 432 8.87 -27.84 -10.93
C THR A 432 9.12 -28.62 -9.64
N GLU A 433 10.19 -28.33 -8.91
CA GLU A 433 10.50 -29.03 -7.65
C GLU A 433 9.70 -28.45 -6.48
N LYS A 434 9.53 -27.12 -6.45
CA LYS A 434 8.81 -26.42 -5.38
C LYS A 434 7.33 -26.22 -5.68
N ASP A 435 6.91 -26.46 -6.93
CA ASP A 435 5.60 -26.09 -7.47
C ASP A 435 5.30 -24.59 -7.25
N LYS A 436 6.25 -23.74 -7.64
CA LYS A 436 6.20 -22.28 -7.43
C LYS A 436 6.36 -21.51 -8.72
N ILE A 437 5.76 -20.33 -8.79
CA ILE A 437 5.87 -19.43 -9.94
C ILE A 437 6.61 -18.17 -9.55
N TYR A 438 7.64 -17.85 -10.30
CA TYR A 438 8.45 -16.66 -10.12
C TYR A 438 8.33 -15.73 -11.31
N LYS A 439 8.53 -14.43 -11.08
CA LYS A 439 8.79 -13.47 -12.16
C LYS A 439 10.30 -13.34 -12.38
N ALA A 440 10.74 -13.40 -13.62
CA ALA A 440 12.11 -13.11 -14.02
C ALA A 440 12.08 -12.05 -15.12
N THR A 441 13.17 -11.32 -15.30
CA THR A 441 13.28 -10.39 -16.43
C THR A 441 13.35 -11.16 -17.77
N ASN A 442 12.81 -10.54 -18.82
CA ASN A 442 12.74 -11.17 -20.15
C ASN A 442 14.12 -11.65 -20.64
N GLY A 443 14.18 -12.90 -21.11
CA GLY A 443 15.41 -13.53 -21.61
C GLY A 443 16.20 -14.30 -20.54
N TRP A 444 15.70 -14.41 -19.31
CA TRP A 444 16.28 -15.25 -18.27
C TRP A 444 16.24 -16.74 -18.68
N SER A 445 15.08 -17.22 -19.14
CA SER A 445 14.84 -18.60 -19.55
C SER A 445 15.71 -19.02 -20.73
N ASP A 446 16.04 -18.11 -21.65
CA ASP A 446 16.96 -18.41 -22.77
C ASP A 446 18.35 -18.84 -22.30
N LYS A 447 18.76 -18.41 -21.11
CA LYS A 447 20.10 -18.68 -20.54
C LYS A 447 20.09 -19.75 -19.46
N TYR A 448 19.04 -19.79 -18.64
CA TYR A 448 19.03 -20.56 -17.40
C TYR A 448 17.91 -21.59 -17.30
N ALA A 449 16.96 -21.64 -18.25
CA ALA A 449 15.91 -22.64 -18.18
C ALA A 449 16.47 -24.06 -18.31
N ASP A 450 15.98 -24.96 -17.47
CA ASP A 450 16.35 -26.36 -17.44
C ASP A 450 15.14 -27.25 -17.06
N ASP A 451 15.39 -28.49 -16.65
CA ASP A 451 14.33 -29.41 -16.25
C ASP A 451 13.58 -28.98 -14.98
N ARG A 452 14.20 -28.14 -14.14
CA ARG A 452 13.61 -27.60 -12.91
C ARG A 452 12.94 -26.26 -13.15
N PHE A 453 13.65 -25.30 -13.74
CA PHE A 453 13.15 -23.95 -13.97
C PHE A 453 12.69 -23.81 -15.41
N LYS A 454 11.36 -23.82 -15.61
CA LYS A 454 10.75 -23.80 -16.95
C LYS A 454 10.06 -22.48 -17.21
N LEU A 455 10.21 -21.96 -18.42
CA LEU A 455 9.36 -20.87 -18.88
C LEU A 455 7.88 -21.32 -18.81
N VAL A 456 7.04 -20.49 -18.21
CA VAL A 456 5.60 -20.72 -18.18
C VAL A 456 5.05 -20.60 -19.60
N THR A 457 4.47 -21.70 -20.08
CA THR A 457 3.83 -21.79 -21.41
C THR A 457 2.36 -22.17 -21.32
N ASP A 458 1.90 -22.63 -20.16
CA ASP A 458 0.49 -22.91 -19.89
C ASP A 458 -0.18 -21.65 -19.34
N ASP A 459 -1.24 -21.22 -20.02
CA ASP A 459 -2.02 -20.04 -19.67
C ASP A 459 -2.63 -20.15 -18.26
N SER A 460 -2.99 -21.35 -17.80
CA SER A 460 -3.57 -21.53 -16.48
C SER A 460 -2.59 -21.20 -15.34
N MET A 461 -1.29 -21.14 -15.61
CA MET A 461 -0.30 -20.74 -14.60
C MET A 461 -0.33 -19.23 -14.33
N TYR A 462 -0.91 -18.42 -15.21
CA TYR A 462 -1.10 -16.99 -14.96
C TYR A 462 -2.21 -16.68 -13.95
N THR A 463 -3.02 -17.68 -13.58
CA THR A 463 -4.08 -17.54 -12.57
C THR A 463 -3.59 -17.87 -11.15
N ARG A 464 -2.30 -18.17 -11.01
CA ARG A 464 -1.64 -18.49 -9.74
C ARG A 464 -0.85 -17.28 -9.23
N PRO A 465 -0.71 -17.13 -7.91
CA PRO A 465 0.10 -16.06 -7.31
C PRO A 465 1.57 -16.21 -7.67
N ILE A 466 2.29 -15.09 -7.66
CA ILE A 466 3.74 -15.03 -7.78
C ILE A 466 4.39 -15.25 -6.41
N ASP A 467 5.21 -16.29 -6.32
CA ASP A 467 5.97 -16.68 -5.12
C ASP A 467 7.21 -15.81 -4.87
N GLY A 468 7.67 -15.07 -5.87
CA GLY A 468 8.82 -14.18 -5.76
C GLY A 468 9.40 -13.79 -7.12
N TYR A 469 10.57 -13.15 -7.06
CA TYR A 469 11.33 -12.76 -8.24
C TYR A 469 12.61 -13.60 -8.35
N ILE A 470 13.04 -13.87 -9.58
CA ILE A 470 14.35 -14.46 -9.87
C ILE A 470 15.18 -13.40 -10.57
N ASP A 471 16.31 -13.07 -9.97
CA ASP A 471 17.32 -12.18 -10.54
C ASP A 471 18.44 -12.98 -11.26
N TYR A 472 19.33 -12.27 -11.96
CA TYR A 472 20.22 -12.78 -13.02
C TYR A 472 21.42 -13.62 -12.58
#